data_AF-X1JBS4-F1
#
_entry.id   AF-X1JBS4-F1
#
_cell.length_a   1.000
_cell.length_b   1.000
_cell.length_c   1.000
_cell.angle_alpha   90.00
_cell.angle_beta   90.00
_cell.angle_gamma   90.00
#
_symmetry.space_group_name_H-M   'P 1'
#
loop_
_entity.id
_entity.type
_entity.pdbx_description
1 polymer ?
#
loop_
_entity_poly.entity_id
_entity_poly.type
_entity_poly.pdbx_seq_one_letter_code
_entity_poly.pdbx_strand_id
1 'polypeptide(L)'
;RSLDHFYWEILPNTDLGEAVRDVKPIGGRRKVDALNRFTDKYDQPLANWVVVDDSITDFRMLQAVDEAGGLAIAFNANEYALPYATMSLASKSLSDLTKVLETWLKGHRRRVEKMVKKKERTGGLDNRGYFHWLSGRKDIDEIIEIHKRIRHLAREEAGKLG
;
A
#
# COMPACT_ATOMS: atom_id res chain seq x y z
N ARG A 1 8.84 -23.32 13.09
CA ARG A 1 9.45 -24.33 14.01
C ARG A 1 10.96 -24.22 14.12
N SER A 2 11.79 -24.37 13.06
CA SER A 2 13.25 -24.16 13.24
C SER A 2 13.65 -22.69 13.48
N LEU A 3 12.93 -21.76 12.86
CA LEU A 3 13.15 -20.32 13.06
C LEU A 3 12.73 -19.85 14.46
N ASP A 4 11.63 -20.37 15.01
CA ASP A 4 11.17 -19.98 16.35
C ASP A 4 12.22 -20.35 17.41
N HIS A 5 12.69 -21.60 17.39
CA HIS A 5 13.78 -22.04 18.27
C HIS A 5 15.05 -21.19 18.09
N PHE A 6 15.41 -20.87 16.84
CA PHE A 6 16.56 -20.00 16.59
C PHE A 6 16.37 -18.59 17.17
N TYR A 7 15.27 -17.90 16.87
CA TYR A 7 15.06 -16.50 17.27
C TYR A 7 14.72 -16.34 18.76
N TRP A 8 14.06 -17.32 19.37
CA TRP A 8 13.59 -17.20 20.76
C TRP A 8 14.47 -17.91 21.79
N GLU A 9 15.25 -18.91 21.38
CA GLU A 9 16.07 -19.71 22.32
C GLU A 9 17.56 -19.61 22.03
N ILE A 10 18.01 -19.66 20.76
CA ILE A 10 19.45 -19.63 20.43
C ILE A 10 19.98 -18.20 20.36
N LEU A 11 19.43 -17.37 19.47
CA LEU A 11 19.92 -16.03 19.14
C LEU A 11 20.00 -15.08 20.34
N PRO A 12 19.02 -15.06 21.28
CA PRO A 12 19.09 -14.20 22.46
C PRO A 12 20.28 -14.50 23.38
N ASN A 13 20.81 -15.73 23.33
CA ASN A 13 21.95 -16.21 24.13
C ASN A 13 23.30 -16.04 23.41
N THR A 14 23.35 -15.27 22.33
CA THR A 14 24.58 -14.92 21.60
C THR A 14 24.85 -13.42 21.68
N ASP A 15 26.09 -12.99 21.44
CA ASP A 15 26.45 -11.56 21.35
C ASP A 15 25.63 -10.82 20.27
N LEU A 16 25.22 -11.53 19.21
CA LEU A 16 24.35 -10.99 18.16
C LEU A 16 22.93 -10.70 18.66
N GLY A 17 22.47 -11.39 19.70
CA GLY A 17 21.17 -11.21 20.32
C GLY A 17 21.00 -9.86 21.00
N GLU A 18 22.07 -9.23 21.46
CA GLU A 18 22.04 -7.85 21.98
C GLU A 18 21.87 -6.85 20.83
N ALA A 19 22.64 -6.99 19.76
CA ALA A 19 22.53 -6.13 18.59
C ALA A 19 21.13 -6.17 17.95
N VAL A 20 20.49 -7.34 17.89
CA VAL A 20 19.13 -7.48 17.36
C VAL A 20 18.08 -6.82 18.26
N ARG A 21 18.27 -6.83 19.58
CA ARG A 21 17.36 -6.14 20.53
C ARG A 21 17.38 -4.63 20.38
N ASP A 22 18.51 -4.06 19.97
CA ASP A 22 18.65 -2.62 19.71
C ASP A 22 17.99 -2.17 18.40
N VAL A 23 17.73 -3.10 17.48
CA VAL A 23 17.00 -2.81 16.25
C VAL A 23 15.52 -2.57 16.57
N LYS A 24 15.02 -1.40 16.17
CA LYS A 24 13.60 -1.04 16.29
C LYS A 24 12.92 -1.18 14.91
N PRO A 25 12.43 -2.38 14.53
CA PRO A 25 11.82 -2.58 13.21
C PRO A 25 10.53 -1.76 13.05
N ILE A 26 10.33 -1.13 11.90
CA ILE A 26 9.11 -0.38 11.61
C ILE A 26 8.15 -1.28 10.83
N GLY A 27 7.22 -1.91 11.54
CA GLY A 27 6.12 -2.68 10.96
C GLY A 27 4.81 -1.89 10.92
N GLY A 28 3.72 -2.52 10.46
CA GLY A 28 2.45 -1.84 10.18
C GLY A 28 1.85 -1.03 11.33
N ARG A 29 1.97 -1.48 12.58
CA ARG A 29 1.51 -0.70 13.73
C ARG A 29 2.27 0.62 13.88
N ARG A 30 3.60 0.59 13.72
CA ARG A 30 4.43 1.80 13.82
C ARG A 30 4.23 2.74 12.63
N LYS A 31 3.81 2.23 11.47
CA LYS A 31 3.43 3.08 10.33
C LYS A 31 2.11 3.81 10.56
N VAL A 32 1.13 3.16 11.19
CA VAL A 32 -0.09 3.85 11.69
C VAL A 32 0.26 4.88 12.75
N ASP A 33 1.15 4.56 13.70
CA ASP A 33 1.59 5.53 14.71
C ASP A 33 2.30 6.74 14.07
N ALA A 34 3.10 6.52 13.02
CA ALA A 34 3.72 7.60 12.26
C ALA A 34 2.66 8.49 11.59
N LEU A 35 1.63 7.89 10.99
CA LEU A 35 0.51 8.62 10.39
C LEU A 35 -0.25 9.47 11.42
N ASN A 36 -0.49 8.95 12.64
CA ASN A 36 -1.11 9.72 13.71
C ASN A 36 -0.23 10.91 14.16
N ARG A 37 1.10 10.75 14.17
CA ARG A 37 1.99 11.90 14.43
C ARG A 37 1.88 12.99 13.36
N PHE A 38 1.64 12.60 12.11
CA PHE A 38 1.37 13.54 11.03
C PHE A 38 0.03 14.26 11.24
N THR A 39 -1.04 13.54 11.60
CA THR A 39 -2.34 14.16 11.88
C THR A 39 -2.26 15.15 13.03
N ASP A 40 -1.56 14.79 14.12
CA ASP A 40 -1.40 15.64 15.29
C ASP A 40 -0.54 16.88 14.97
N LYS A 41 0.55 16.70 14.21
CA LYS A 41 1.47 17.78 13.86
C LYS A 41 0.83 18.83 12.96
N TYR A 42 -0.02 18.41 12.02
CA TYR A 42 -0.60 19.29 11.01
C TYR A 42 -2.07 19.64 11.28
N ASP A 43 -2.64 19.18 12.38
CA ASP A 43 -4.05 19.36 12.78
C ASP A 43 -5.02 19.04 11.63
N GLN A 44 -4.80 17.89 10.99
CA GLN A 44 -5.59 17.42 9.85
C GLN A 44 -6.10 16.00 10.07
N PRO A 45 -7.42 15.76 9.90
CA PRO A 45 -7.98 14.41 10.04
C PRO A 45 -7.49 13.51 8.91
N LEU A 46 -7.43 12.19 9.18
CA LEU A 46 -7.04 11.15 8.22
C LEU A 46 -7.82 11.22 6.88
N ALA A 47 -9.05 11.72 6.90
CA ALA A 47 -9.87 11.99 5.72
C ALA A 47 -9.21 12.89 4.67
N ASN A 48 -8.24 13.72 5.07
CA ASN A 48 -7.52 14.64 4.20
C ASN A 48 -6.18 14.09 3.69
N TRP A 49 -5.78 12.89 4.14
CA TRP A 49 -4.48 12.31 3.82
C TRP A 49 -4.53 11.37 2.62
N VAL A 50 -3.42 11.34 1.90
CA VAL A 50 -3.13 10.34 0.87
C VAL A 50 -1.95 9.51 1.34
N VAL A 51 -2.07 8.19 1.27
CA VAL A 51 -0.96 7.24 1.51
C VAL A 51 -0.79 6.35 0.29
N VAL A 52 0.44 5.96 0.01
CA VAL A 52 0.80 5.10 -1.11
C VAL A 52 1.64 3.95 -0.58
N ASP A 53 1.26 2.72 -0.91
CA ASP A 53 2.02 1.53 -0.51
C ASP A 53 1.89 0.36 -1.49
N ASP A 54 2.75 -0.65 -1.34
CA ASP A 54 2.85 -1.82 -2.20
C ASP A 54 2.85 -3.17 -1.46
N SER A 55 2.93 -3.20 -0.12
CA SER A 55 3.26 -4.45 0.58
C SER A 55 2.44 -4.77 1.83
N ILE A 56 2.61 -6.02 2.32
CA ILE A 56 1.86 -6.55 3.47
C ILE A 56 2.11 -5.77 4.76
N THR A 57 3.27 -5.13 4.94
CA THR A 57 3.54 -4.39 6.19
C THR A 57 2.63 -3.19 6.37
N ASP A 58 1.84 -2.85 5.35
CA ASP A 58 1.17 -1.57 5.21
C ASP A 58 -0.35 -1.65 5.20
N PHE A 59 -0.90 -2.86 5.23
CA PHE A 59 -2.34 -3.06 5.16
C PHE A 59 -3.09 -2.27 6.25
N ARG A 60 -2.52 -2.15 7.46
CA ARG A 60 -3.12 -1.38 8.57
C ARG A 60 -3.15 0.12 8.30
N MET A 61 -2.13 0.66 7.64
CA MET A 61 -2.07 2.07 7.26
C MET A 61 -3.07 2.35 6.14
N LEU A 62 -3.11 1.49 5.12
CA LEU A 62 -4.08 1.57 4.03
C LEU A 62 -5.51 1.53 4.56
N GLN A 63 -5.81 0.55 5.42
CA GLN A 63 -7.13 0.36 6.03
C GLN A 63 -7.55 1.58 6.84
N ALA A 64 -6.69 2.07 7.74
CA ALA A 64 -7.01 3.22 8.59
C ALA A 64 -7.34 4.48 7.77
N VAL A 65 -6.62 4.72 6.67
CA VAL A 65 -6.89 5.84 5.77
C VAL A 65 -8.17 5.62 4.97
N ASP A 66 -8.42 4.41 4.49
CA ASP A 66 -9.65 4.11 3.73
C ASP A 66 -10.90 4.30 4.60
N GLU A 67 -10.91 3.73 5.80
CA GLU A 67 -12.00 3.81 6.78
C GLU A 67 -12.27 5.24 7.23
N ALA A 68 -11.22 6.06 7.36
CA ALA A 68 -11.36 7.47 7.70
C ALA A 68 -11.82 8.35 6.53
N GLY A 69 -11.99 7.81 5.32
CA GLY A 69 -12.41 8.56 4.14
C GLY A 69 -11.29 9.29 3.41
N GLY A 70 -10.03 9.00 3.73
CA GLY A 70 -8.84 9.48 3.02
C GLY A 70 -8.63 8.79 1.68
N LEU A 71 -7.40 8.80 1.16
CA LEU A 71 -7.04 8.08 -0.06
C LEU A 71 -5.87 7.12 0.19
N ALA A 72 -6.19 5.84 0.33
CA ALA A 72 -5.20 4.76 0.36
C ALA A 72 -4.96 4.23 -1.06
N ILE A 73 -3.73 4.34 -1.55
CA ILE A 73 -3.34 3.93 -2.90
C ILE A 73 -2.43 2.71 -2.83
N ALA A 74 -2.88 1.58 -3.38
CA ALA A 74 -2.06 0.40 -3.61
C ALA A 74 -1.33 0.51 -4.96
N PHE A 75 -0.01 0.73 -4.96
CA PHE A 75 0.81 0.89 -6.18
C PHE A 75 1.64 -0.37 -6.45
N ASN A 76 1.40 -1.07 -7.57
CA ASN A 76 2.04 -2.36 -7.89
C ASN A 76 2.05 -3.35 -6.70
N ALA A 77 0.97 -3.29 -5.91
CA ALA A 77 0.88 -3.93 -4.62
C ALA A 77 0.67 -5.44 -4.69
N ASN A 78 1.04 -6.15 -3.63
CA ASN A 78 0.72 -7.57 -3.46
C ASN A 78 -0.76 -7.81 -3.12
N GLU A 79 -1.18 -9.08 -3.15
CA GLU A 79 -2.56 -9.50 -2.86
C GLU A 79 -3.02 -9.20 -1.43
N TYR A 80 -2.09 -9.04 -0.49
CA TYR A 80 -2.40 -8.74 0.91
C TYR A 80 -2.72 -7.27 1.17
N ALA A 81 -2.17 -6.35 0.37
CA ALA A 81 -2.39 -4.93 0.52
C ALA A 81 -3.65 -4.43 -0.22
N LEU A 82 -3.96 -5.04 -1.38
CA LEU A 82 -5.08 -4.63 -2.24
C LEU A 82 -6.44 -4.53 -1.52
N PRO A 83 -6.87 -5.51 -0.69
CA PRO A 83 -8.18 -5.46 -0.02
C PRO A 83 -8.39 -4.26 0.90
N TYR A 84 -7.31 -3.62 1.35
CA TYR A 84 -7.34 -2.56 2.36
C TYR A 84 -7.15 -1.16 1.76
N ALA A 85 -6.97 -1.06 0.45
CA ALA A 85 -6.77 0.21 -0.23
C ALA A 85 -8.09 0.81 -0.74
N THR A 86 -8.10 2.13 -0.89
CA THR A 86 -9.21 2.86 -1.51
C THR A 86 -9.24 2.62 -3.02
N MET A 87 -8.07 2.69 -3.64
CA MET A 87 -7.85 2.43 -5.06
C MET A 87 -6.51 1.75 -5.29
N SER A 88 -6.32 1.18 -6.48
CA SER A 88 -5.03 0.67 -6.91
C SER A 88 -4.59 1.24 -8.25
N LEU A 89 -3.27 1.26 -8.42
CA LEU A 89 -2.60 1.57 -9.68
C LEU A 89 -1.53 0.51 -9.94
N ALA A 90 -1.70 -0.25 -11.00
CA ALA A 90 -0.63 -1.05 -11.58
C ALA A 90 -0.02 -0.29 -12.78
N SER A 91 1.25 0.08 -12.68
CA SER A 91 1.98 0.78 -13.73
C SER A 91 3.49 0.59 -13.62
N LYS A 92 4.19 0.52 -14.76
CA LYS A 92 5.66 0.63 -14.83
C LYS A 92 6.19 2.05 -14.57
N SER A 93 5.33 3.04 -14.34
CA SER A 93 5.75 4.41 -14.05
C SER A 93 5.00 5.03 -12.88
N LEU A 94 5.77 5.52 -11.89
CA LEU A 94 5.24 6.25 -10.75
C LEU A 94 4.53 7.56 -11.15
N SER A 95 4.92 8.16 -12.29
CA SER A 95 4.33 9.40 -12.82
C SER A 95 2.83 9.30 -13.10
N ASP A 96 2.28 8.08 -13.24
CA ASP A 96 0.84 7.89 -13.42
C ASP A 96 0.04 8.23 -12.14
N LEU A 97 0.67 8.28 -10.96
CA LEU A 97 0.06 8.77 -9.72
C LEU A 97 -0.26 10.26 -9.78
N THR A 98 0.48 11.08 -10.54
CA THR A 98 0.27 12.53 -10.61
C THR A 98 -1.18 12.87 -10.94
N LYS A 99 -1.79 12.12 -11.87
CA LYS A 99 -3.19 12.29 -12.25
C LYS A 99 -4.15 12.08 -11.08
N VAL A 100 -3.86 11.11 -10.21
CA VAL A 100 -4.64 10.82 -9.00
C VAL A 100 -4.47 11.94 -7.98
N LEU A 101 -3.23 12.35 -7.70
CA LEU A 101 -2.92 13.37 -6.70
C LEU A 101 -3.48 14.74 -7.09
N GLU A 102 -3.36 15.15 -8.36
CA GLU A 102 -3.99 16.37 -8.86
C GLU A 102 -5.52 16.32 -8.77
N THR A 103 -6.11 15.15 -9.01
CA THR A 103 -7.57 14.98 -8.90
C THR A 103 -8.02 15.07 -7.44
N TRP A 104 -7.24 14.50 -6.52
CA TRP A 104 -7.46 14.58 -5.08
C TRP A 104 -7.45 16.04 -4.61
N LEU A 105 -6.43 16.82 -4.99
CA LEU A 105 -6.34 18.25 -4.62
C LEU A 105 -7.55 19.08 -5.07
N LYS A 106 -8.21 18.68 -6.16
CA LYS A 106 -9.34 19.43 -6.75
C LYS A 106 -10.71 19.03 -6.20
N GLY A 107 -10.82 17.99 -5.39
CA GLY A 107 -12.13 17.57 -4.87
C GLY A 107 -12.18 16.19 -4.22
N HIS A 108 -11.05 15.78 -3.64
CA HIS A 108 -10.89 14.63 -2.76
C HIS A 108 -11.45 13.32 -3.33
N ARG A 109 -11.88 12.44 -2.42
CA ARG A 109 -12.27 11.06 -2.66
C ARG A 109 -13.29 10.91 -3.78
N ARG A 110 -14.35 11.72 -3.76
CA ARG A 110 -15.43 11.67 -4.75
C ARG A 110 -14.95 11.97 -6.17
N ARG A 111 -14.03 12.92 -6.36
CA ARG A 111 -13.48 13.22 -7.69
C ARG A 111 -12.53 12.11 -8.14
N VAL A 112 -11.70 11.58 -7.25
CA VAL A 112 -10.80 10.47 -7.55
C VAL A 112 -11.58 9.23 -7.94
N GLU A 113 -12.62 8.87 -7.18
CA GLU A 113 -13.49 7.73 -7.48
C GLU A 113 -14.06 7.79 -8.91
N LYS A 114 -14.63 8.95 -9.29
CA LYS A 114 -15.16 9.16 -10.64
C LYS A 114 -14.09 9.00 -11.72
N MET A 115 -12.89 9.55 -11.47
CA MET A 115 -11.77 9.48 -12.40
C MET A 115 -11.26 8.04 -12.56
N VAL A 116 -11.04 7.33 -11.44
CA VAL A 116 -10.57 5.95 -11.39
C VAL A 116 -11.58 5.04 -12.09
N LYS A 117 -12.88 5.11 -11.76
CA LYS A 117 -13.92 4.31 -12.42
C LYS A 117 -14.01 4.57 -13.93
N LYS A 118 -13.71 5.80 -14.39
CA LYS A 118 -13.63 6.10 -15.83
C LYS A 118 -12.40 5.45 -16.46
N LYS A 119 -11.24 5.51 -15.79
CA LYS A 119 -9.98 4.93 -16.27
C LYS A 119 -9.99 3.40 -16.28
N GLU A 120 -10.66 2.80 -15.31
CA GLU A 120 -10.85 1.36 -15.23
C GLU A 120 -11.54 0.82 -16.49
N ARG A 121 -12.59 1.51 -16.98
CA ARG A 121 -13.30 1.15 -18.22
C ARG A 121 -12.44 1.27 -19.48
N THR A 122 -11.48 2.20 -19.50
CA THR A 122 -10.56 2.35 -20.63
C THR A 122 -9.43 1.33 -20.61
N GLY A 123 -9.19 0.69 -19.46
CA GLY A 123 -8.05 -0.19 -19.25
C GLY A 123 -6.71 0.55 -19.21
N GLY A 124 -5.66 -0.20 -18.89
CA GLY A 124 -4.27 0.23 -19.05
C GLY A 124 -3.74 -0.06 -20.45
N LEU A 125 -2.67 0.64 -20.83
CA LEU A 125 -1.96 0.47 -22.11
C LEU A 125 -0.49 0.18 -21.82
N ASP A 126 0.10 -0.80 -22.53
CA ASP A 126 1.54 -1.12 -22.50
C ASP A 126 2.14 -1.18 -21.08
N ASN A 127 1.47 -1.92 -20.17
CA ASN A 127 1.89 -2.09 -18.78
C ASN A 127 1.80 -0.82 -17.91
N ARG A 128 1.00 0.17 -18.32
CA ARG A 128 0.79 1.41 -17.58
C ARG A 128 -0.69 1.74 -17.38
N GLY A 129 -0.98 2.43 -16.29
CA GLY A 129 -2.28 3.07 -16.08
C GLY A 129 -3.45 2.12 -15.86
N TYR A 130 -3.23 0.96 -15.23
CA TYR A 130 -4.33 0.10 -14.78
C TYR A 130 -4.85 0.64 -13.44
N PHE A 131 -5.91 1.44 -13.49
CA PHE A 131 -6.55 2.03 -12.32
C PHE A 131 -7.77 1.21 -11.91
N HIS A 132 -7.91 0.90 -10.62
CA HIS A 132 -9.10 0.21 -10.10
C HIS A 132 -9.59 0.87 -8.81
N TRP A 133 -10.90 0.98 -8.67
CA TRP A 133 -11.52 1.43 -7.41
C TRP A 133 -11.81 0.21 -6.53
N LEU A 134 -11.25 0.19 -5.32
CA LEU A 134 -11.26 -0.98 -4.44
C LEU A 134 -12.17 -0.82 -3.22
N SER A 135 -12.37 0.40 -2.72
CA SER A 135 -13.22 0.61 -1.55
C SER A 135 -14.66 0.12 -1.80
N GLY A 136 -15.09 -0.84 -0.97
CA GLY A 136 -16.39 -1.52 -1.08
C GLY A 136 -16.48 -2.62 -2.15
N ARG A 137 -15.38 -2.95 -2.84
CA ARG A 137 -15.33 -4.04 -3.83
C ARG A 137 -15.04 -5.38 -3.13
N LYS A 138 -15.75 -6.44 -3.56
CA LYS A 138 -15.56 -7.81 -3.02
C LYS A 138 -14.69 -8.69 -3.90
N ASP A 139 -14.89 -8.61 -5.21
CA ASP A 139 -14.14 -9.40 -6.19
C ASP A 139 -12.98 -8.57 -6.76
N ILE A 140 -11.76 -9.01 -6.50
CA ILE A 140 -10.52 -8.34 -6.92
C ILE A 140 -9.52 -9.30 -7.58
N ASP A 141 -9.95 -10.51 -7.97
CA ASP A 141 -9.03 -11.56 -8.44
C ASP A 141 -8.28 -11.15 -9.72
N GLU A 142 -8.99 -10.60 -10.70
CA GLU A 142 -8.36 -10.07 -11.92
C GLU A 142 -7.39 -8.92 -11.63
N ILE A 143 -7.69 -8.09 -10.63
CA ILE A 143 -6.85 -6.96 -10.23
C ILE A 143 -5.55 -7.48 -9.61
N ILE A 144 -5.64 -8.51 -8.78
CA ILE A 144 -4.48 -9.18 -8.19
C ILE A 144 -3.54 -9.69 -9.30
N GLU A 145 -4.08 -10.35 -10.33
CA GLU A 145 -3.26 -10.88 -11.43
C GLU A 145 -2.58 -9.78 -12.25
N ILE A 146 -3.28 -8.67 -12.51
CA ILE A 146 -2.67 -7.48 -13.15
C ILE A 146 -1.52 -6.96 -12.30
N HIS A 147 -1.73 -6.81 -11.00
CA HIS A 147 -0.73 -6.31 -10.07
C HIS A 147 0.49 -7.23 -9.97
N LYS A 148 0.29 -8.55 -9.85
CA LYS A 148 1.36 -9.56 -9.85
C LYS A 148 2.22 -9.46 -11.12
N ARG A 149 1.58 -9.39 -12.30
CA ARG A 149 2.28 -9.24 -13.58
C ARG A 149 3.15 -7.98 -13.62
N ILE A 150 2.59 -6.83 -13.26
CA ILE A 150 3.31 -5.54 -13.35
C ILE A 150 4.39 -5.43 -12.27
N ARG A 151 4.13 -5.94 -11.05
CA ARG A 151 5.12 -6.02 -9.98
C ARG A 151 6.32 -6.86 -10.41
N HIS A 152 6.10 -8.01 -11.05
CA HIS A 152 7.18 -8.83 -11.59
C HIS A 152 7.96 -8.09 -12.69
N LEU A 153 7.30 -7.36 -13.58
CA LEU A 153 7.97 -6.56 -14.61
C LEU A 153 8.76 -5.36 -14.07
N ALA A 154 8.45 -4.87 -12.88
CA ALA A 154 9.11 -3.74 -12.24
C ALA A 154 10.23 -4.16 -11.26
N ARG A 155 10.10 -5.34 -10.65
CA ARG A 155 10.99 -5.82 -9.58
C ARG A 155 11.72 -7.13 -9.92
N GLU A 156 11.47 -7.71 -11.08
CA GLU A 156 12.01 -9.02 -11.50
C GLU A 156 11.77 -10.10 -10.42
N GLU A 157 12.83 -10.80 -9.98
CA GLU A 157 12.75 -11.83 -8.93
C GLU A 157 12.39 -11.25 -7.55
N ALA A 158 12.77 -9.99 -7.27
CA ALA A 158 12.42 -9.32 -6.00
C ALA A 158 10.93 -8.96 -5.88
N GLY A 159 10.15 -9.12 -6.96
CA GLY A 159 8.70 -8.91 -6.97
C GLY A 159 7.90 -10.07 -6.36
N LYS A 160 8.50 -11.27 -6.28
CA LYS A 160 7.90 -12.48 -5.69
C LYS A 160 8.05 -12.53 -4.16
N LEU A 161 8.93 -11.70 -3.61
CA LEU A 161 9.24 -11.65 -2.18
C LEU A 161 8.37 -10.60 -1.50
N GLY A 162 7.56 -11.02 -0.51
CA GLY A 162 6.79 -10.14 0.36
C GLY A 162 5.59 -9.47 -0.30
#